data_AF-A0A385MTV5-F1
#
_entry.id   AF-A0A385MTV5-F1
#
_cell.length_a   1.000
_cell.length_b   1.000
_cell.length_c   1.000
_cell.angle_alpha   90.00
_cell.angle_beta   90.00
_cell.angle_gamma   90.00
#
_symmetry.space_group_name_H-M   'P 1'
#
loop_
_entity.id
_entity.type
_entity.pdbx_description
1 polymer ?
#
loop_
_entity_poly.entity_id
_entity_poly.type
_entity_poly.pdbx_seq_one_letter_code
_entity_poly.pdbx_strand_id
1 'polypeptide(L)'
;MIQGVTMCAALCISAAAQAQAPVYDVGNSSSQQTANSGNSSSTLEQRITVLERMVDSRTQMQHRLQQQLDTMQGEIDELRGAVEVHTNQLEKVLERQRELYLEIDKRVEALKQAGVGSASGSASDYSSPAPSQPAPSKPQSPAPASAESESDAYDAAVNLILKSREYDKAIPAFQSFLSSYPNSEYAPNAHYWLGQLLFNQQKWSDASEQFNIVIDRFSDSPKRPDALLKLGVIAERQGNKGQARSLFQQVVNEYPDSSATKLAQSRLSGL
;
A
#
# COMPACT_ATOMS: atom_id res chain seq x y z
N MET A 1 -11.40 -66.16 -29.61
CA MET A 1 -10.34 -65.12 -29.63
C MET A 1 -10.96 -63.83 -29.12
N ILE A 2 -10.41 -62.99 -28.27
CA ILE A 2 -9.19 -62.90 -27.43
C ILE A 2 -9.54 -61.77 -26.43
N GLN A 3 -9.30 -62.05 -25.13
CA GLN A 3 -8.84 -61.19 -24.02
C GLN A 3 -9.46 -59.79 -23.81
N GLY A 4 -9.85 -59.33 -22.62
CA GLY A 4 -9.39 -59.64 -21.26
C GLY A 4 -8.84 -58.37 -20.59
N VAL A 5 -9.00 -58.27 -19.25
CA VAL A 5 -8.13 -57.56 -18.29
C VAL A 5 -8.48 -56.05 -18.05
N THR A 6 -9.08 -55.65 -16.91
CA THR A 6 -8.54 -55.38 -15.54
C THR A 6 -8.42 -53.87 -15.30
N MET A 7 -9.30 -53.24 -14.52
CA MET A 7 -9.13 -52.84 -13.10
C MET A 7 -7.90 -51.95 -12.83
N CYS A 8 -8.14 -50.68 -12.46
CA CYS A 8 -7.30 -49.96 -11.49
C CYS A 8 -8.04 -48.74 -10.94
N ALA A 9 -8.48 -48.85 -9.69
CA ALA A 9 -8.99 -47.76 -8.87
C ALA A 9 -7.83 -46.85 -8.45
N ALA A 10 -7.93 -45.55 -8.71
CA ALA A 10 -6.97 -44.57 -8.22
C ALA A 10 -7.30 -44.23 -6.75
N LEU A 11 -6.50 -44.79 -5.85
CA LEU A 11 -6.51 -44.49 -4.42
C LEU A 11 -6.13 -43.03 -4.14
N CYS A 12 -6.93 -42.38 -3.30
CA CYS A 12 -6.55 -41.21 -2.53
C CYS A 12 -5.39 -41.59 -1.59
N ILE A 13 -4.21 -40.98 -1.76
CA ILE A 13 -3.11 -41.08 -0.80
C ILE A 13 -2.99 -39.74 -0.09
N SER A 14 -3.46 -39.73 1.15
CA SER A 14 -3.26 -38.65 2.12
C SER A 14 -1.77 -38.54 2.47
N ALA A 15 -1.16 -37.41 2.15
CA ALA A 15 0.20 -37.08 2.58
C ALA A 15 0.16 -36.57 4.03
N ALA A 16 0.39 -37.47 5.00
CA ALA A 16 0.72 -37.09 6.36
C ALA A 16 2.23 -36.79 6.43
N ALA A 17 2.59 -35.53 6.67
CA ALA A 17 3.96 -35.12 6.94
C ALA A 17 4.40 -35.69 8.31
N GLN A 18 5.26 -36.71 8.30
CA GLN A 18 5.95 -37.15 9.51
C GLN A 18 7.19 -36.28 9.73
N ALA A 19 7.14 -35.45 10.77
CA ALA A 19 8.34 -34.85 11.35
C ALA A 19 9.10 -35.95 12.10
N GLN A 20 10.21 -36.43 11.52
CA GLN A 20 11.16 -37.29 12.24
C GLN A 20 11.89 -36.43 13.27
N ALA A 21 11.48 -36.52 14.53
CA ALA A 21 12.30 -36.08 15.66
C ALA A 21 13.47 -37.07 15.82
N PRO A 22 14.71 -36.59 16.06
CA PRO A 22 15.85 -37.48 16.26
C PRO A 22 15.68 -38.27 17.56
N VAL A 23 15.52 -39.58 17.42
CA VAL A 23 15.56 -40.54 18.53
C VAL A 23 17.04 -40.83 18.81
N TYR A 24 17.52 -40.40 19.97
CA TYR A 24 18.85 -40.78 20.46
C TYR A 24 18.79 -42.22 20.96
N ASP A 25 19.52 -43.09 20.28
CA ASP A 25 19.69 -44.50 20.64
C ASP A 25 20.67 -44.59 21.82
N VAL A 26 20.16 -44.91 23.02
CA VAL A 26 21.00 -45.28 24.17
C VAL A 26 21.14 -46.80 24.16
N GLY A 27 21.98 -47.26 23.23
CA GLY A 27 22.37 -48.64 23.06
C GLY A 27 23.72 -48.94 23.72
N ASN A 28 23.62 -49.53 24.91
CA ASN A 28 24.54 -50.55 25.47
C ASN A 28 25.97 -50.16 25.91
N SER A 29 26.14 -50.12 27.24
CA SER A 29 27.32 -50.71 27.88
C SER A 29 26.92 -51.31 29.23
N SER A 30 26.23 -52.46 29.21
CA SER A 30 26.03 -53.29 30.40
C SER A 30 26.98 -54.49 30.38
N SER A 31 28.15 -54.32 30.99
CA SER A 31 28.92 -55.43 31.55
C SER A 31 29.88 -54.92 32.62
N GLN A 32 29.55 -55.23 33.88
CA GLN A 32 30.44 -55.42 35.03
C GLN A 32 31.59 -54.43 35.21
N GLN A 33 31.48 -53.52 36.19
CA GLN A 33 32.43 -53.51 37.30
C GLN A 33 31.94 -52.65 38.47
N THR A 34 32.13 -53.22 39.64
CA THR A 34 32.03 -52.70 41.01
C THR A 34 32.57 -51.28 41.23
N ALA A 35 31.90 -50.57 42.16
CA ALA A 35 32.24 -49.28 42.78
C ALA A 35 31.95 -48.01 41.96
N ASN A 36 30.80 -47.35 42.20
CA ASN A 36 30.68 -45.95 41.83
C ASN A 36 29.62 -45.16 42.63
N SER A 37 29.99 -44.71 43.84
CA SER A 37 29.32 -43.57 44.49
C SER A 37 29.75 -42.20 43.91
N GLY A 38 30.52 -42.17 42.81
CA GLY A 38 30.96 -40.95 42.11
C GLY A 38 30.10 -40.54 40.89
N ASN A 39 29.19 -41.40 40.40
CA ASN A 39 28.40 -41.10 39.19
C ASN A 39 27.18 -40.20 39.44
N SER A 40 26.59 -40.26 40.64
CA SER A 40 25.47 -39.39 41.03
C SER A 40 25.87 -37.91 41.12
N SER A 41 27.14 -37.61 41.46
CA SER A 41 27.67 -36.25 41.41
C SER A 41 27.71 -35.72 39.97
N SER A 42 28.26 -36.52 39.04
CA SER A 42 28.37 -36.12 37.63
C SER A 42 27.02 -35.88 36.94
N THR A 43 26.00 -36.66 37.30
CA THR A 43 24.63 -36.51 36.76
C THR A 43 23.87 -35.35 37.41
N LEU A 44 24.14 -35.03 38.68
CA LEU A 44 23.60 -33.84 39.34
C LEU A 44 24.24 -32.57 38.77
N GLU A 45 25.56 -32.56 38.59
CA GLU A 45 26.31 -31.47 37.97
C GLU A 45 25.80 -31.18 36.55
N GLN A 46 25.58 -32.21 35.73
CA GLN A 46 24.99 -32.06 34.39
C GLN A 46 23.59 -31.43 34.43
N ARG A 47 22.74 -31.83 35.39
CA ARG A 47 21.40 -31.25 35.56
C ARG A 47 21.46 -29.79 36.00
N ILE A 48 22.42 -29.43 36.85
CA ILE A 48 22.65 -28.03 37.25
C ILE A 48 23.06 -27.20 36.05
N THR A 49 23.99 -27.65 35.21
CA THR A 49 24.39 -26.93 33.99
C THR A 49 23.23 -26.74 33.01
N VAL A 50 22.34 -27.74 32.87
CA VAL A 50 21.14 -27.61 32.02
C VAL A 50 20.15 -26.60 32.61
N LEU A 51 19.96 -26.61 33.94
CA LEU A 51 19.09 -25.65 34.62
C LEU A 51 19.65 -24.23 34.56
N GLU A 52 20.96 -24.04 34.75
CA GLU A 52 21.65 -22.76 34.59
C GLU A 52 21.45 -22.23 33.16
N ARG A 53 21.70 -23.05 32.14
CA ARG A 53 21.45 -22.66 30.74
C ARG A 53 19.99 -22.34 30.47
N MET A 54 19.05 -23.08 31.06
CA MET A 54 17.61 -22.82 30.90
C MET A 54 17.21 -21.49 31.56
N VAL A 55 17.72 -21.22 32.76
CA VAL A 55 17.49 -19.95 33.48
C VAL A 55 18.13 -18.78 32.72
N ASP A 56 19.34 -18.93 32.21
CA ASP A 56 20.00 -17.92 31.37
C ASP A 56 19.20 -17.64 30.10
N SER A 57 18.74 -18.69 29.42
CA SER A 57 17.91 -18.55 28.21
C SER A 57 16.58 -17.86 28.50
N ARG A 58 15.98 -18.13 29.66
CA ARG A 58 14.74 -17.49 30.11
C ARG A 58 14.98 -16.01 30.42
N THR A 59 16.06 -15.69 31.12
CA THR A 59 16.45 -14.31 31.45
C THR A 59 16.74 -13.51 30.18
N GLN A 60 17.44 -14.10 29.21
CA GLN A 60 17.69 -13.49 27.91
C GLN A 60 16.40 -13.24 27.13
N MET A 61 15.46 -14.21 27.14
CA MET A 61 14.14 -14.03 26.53
C MET A 61 13.31 -12.94 27.22
N GLN A 62 13.38 -12.84 28.55
CA GLN A 62 12.72 -11.77 29.31
C GLN A 62 13.29 -10.40 28.96
N HIS A 63 14.61 -10.28 28.84
CA HIS A 63 15.24 -9.04 28.37
C HIS A 63 14.85 -8.67 26.95
N ARG A 64 14.80 -9.64 26.03
CA ARG A 64 14.36 -9.39 24.65
C ARG A 64 12.91 -8.90 24.60
N LEU A 65 12.03 -9.47 25.42
CA LEU A 65 10.65 -9.04 25.51
C LEU A 65 10.53 -7.61 26.07
N GLN A 66 11.32 -7.28 27.10
CA GLN A 66 11.39 -5.91 27.63
C GLN A 66 11.86 -4.92 26.57
N GLN A 67 12.94 -5.22 25.84
CA GLN A 67 13.42 -4.37 24.76
C GLN A 67 12.35 -4.16 23.66
N GLN A 68 11.57 -5.20 23.34
CA GLN A 68 10.45 -5.07 22.42
C GLN A 68 9.36 -4.16 22.95
N LEU A 69 9.01 -4.26 24.23
CA LEU A 69 8.01 -3.40 24.86
C LEU A 69 8.47 -1.94 24.87
N ASP A 70 9.74 -1.68 25.19
CA ASP A 70 10.32 -0.33 25.18
C ASP A 70 10.33 0.26 23.77
N THR A 71 10.69 -0.55 22.77
CA THR A 71 10.66 -0.13 21.36
C THR A 71 9.24 0.20 20.92
N MET A 72 8.27 -0.67 21.24
CA MET A 72 6.86 -0.44 20.90
C MET A 72 6.29 0.79 21.60
N GLN A 73 6.68 1.07 22.85
CA GLN A 73 6.27 2.29 23.54
C GLN A 73 6.83 3.53 22.85
N GLY A 74 8.11 3.51 22.45
CA GLY A 74 8.72 4.59 21.67
C GLY A 74 8.00 4.84 20.33
N GLU A 75 7.65 3.77 19.61
CA GLU A 75 6.87 3.87 18.37
C GLU A 75 5.46 4.45 18.61
N ILE A 76 4.80 4.09 19.71
CA ILE A 76 3.48 4.65 20.07
C ILE A 76 3.57 6.14 20.36
N ASP A 77 4.61 6.57 21.08
CA ASP A 77 4.83 7.99 21.38
C ASP A 77 5.14 8.79 20.11
N GLU A 78 5.95 8.24 19.20
CA GLU A 78 6.23 8.86 17.90
C GLU A 78 4.96 8.97 17.04
N LEU A 79 4.17 7.90 16.97
CA LEU A 79 2.89 7.90 16.24
C LEU A 79 1.92 8.92 16.84
N ARG A 80 1.84 9.03 18.17
CA ARG A 80 1.00 10.03 18.83
C ARG A 80 1.46 11.44 18.49
N GLY A 81 2.77 11.70 18.51
CA GLY A 81 3.33 13.00 18.10
C GLY A 81 3.01 13.34 16.65
N ALA A 82 3.13 12.37 15.73
CA ALA A 82 2.76 12.54 14.33
C ALA A 82 1.26 12.87 14.16
N VAL A 83 0.39 12.20 14.92
CA VAL A 83 -1.07 12.47 14.91
C VAL A 83 -1.37 13.89 15.40
N GLU A 84 -0.71 14.37 16.47
CA GLU A 84 -0.88 15.74 16.96
C GLU A 84 -0.43 16.77 15.92
N VAL A 85 0.72 16.56 15.28
CA VAL A 85 1.23 17.42 14.19
C VAL A 85 0.26 17.44 13.02
N HIS A 86 -0.21 16.28 12.57
CA HIS A 86 -1.16 16.20 11.46
C HIS A 86 -2.50 16.85 11.79
N THR A 87 -2.98 16.70 13.03
CA THR A 87 -4.21 17.37 13.49
C THR A 87 -4.07 18.89 13.40
N ASN A 88 -2.93 19.43 13.83
CA ASN A 88 -2.67 20.87 13.72
C ASN A 88 -2.51 21.34 12.26
N GLN A 89 -1.89 20.54 11.40
CA GLN A 89 -1.79 20.86 9.97
C GLN A 89 -3.18 20.89 9.31
N LEU A 90 -4.06 19.93 9.63
CA LEU A 90 -5.44 19.91 9.15
C LEU A 90 -6.22 21.14 9.62
N GLU A 91 -6.07 21.53 10.89
CA GLU A 91 -6.70 22.74 11.42
C GLU A 91 -6.26 24.00 10.65
N LYS A 92 -4.95 24.15 10.39
CA LYS A 92 -4.42 25.26 9.57
C LYS A 92 -4.96 25.25 8.15
N VAL A 93 -5.08 24.08 7.52
CA VAL A 93 -5.64 23.96 6.16
C VAL A 93 -7.11 24.37 6.14
N LEU A 94 -7.90 23.94 7.13
CA LEU A 94 -9.31 24.33 7.25
C LEU A 94 -9.48 25.84 7.50
N GLU A 95 -8.63 26.42 8.35
CA GLU A 95 -8.64 27.86 8.59
C GLU A 95 -8.27 28.65 7.32
N ARG A 96 -7.23 28.21 6.60
CA ARG A 96 -6.87 28.80 5.31
C ARG A 96 -7.99 28.69 4.28
N GLN A 97 -8.69 27.55 4.24
CA GLN A 97 -9.84 27.35 3.36
C GLN A 97 -10.97 28.34 3.70
N ARG A 98 -11.27 28.55 4.98
CA ARG A 98 -12.25 29.53 5.44
C ARG A 98 -11.88 30.96 5.06
N GLU A 99 -10.62 31.34 5.22
CA GLU A 99 -10.12 32.65 4.80
C GLU A 99 -10.32 32.86 3.29
N LEU A 100 -9.96 31.86 2.48
CA LEU A 100 -10.13 31.91 1.03
C LEU A 100 -11.61 32.09 0.63
N TYR A 101 -12.54 31.39 1.29
CA TYR A 101 -13.98 31.59 1.06
C TYR A 101 -14.41 33.03 1.35
N LEU A 102 -13.97 33.60 2.48
CA LEU A 102 -14.30 35.00 2.82
C LEU A 102 -13.67 36.00 1.83
N GLU A 103 -12.49 35.71 1.30
CA GLU A 103 -11.83 36.54 0.29
C GLU A 103 -12.57 36.48 -1.06
N ILE A 104 -13.00 35.28 -1.48
CA ILE A 104 -13.80 35.09 -2.69
C ILE A 104 -15.11 35.87 -2.58
N ASP A 105 -15.83 35.76 -1.45
CA ASP A 105 -17.09 36.49 -1.23
C ASP A 105 -16.87 38.01 -1.33
N LYS A 106 -15.85 38.55 -0.67
CA LYS A 106 -15.47 39.98 -0.77
C LYS A 106 -15.16 40.39 -2.19
N ARG A 107 -14.44 39.57 -2.95
CA ARG A 107 -14.09 39.85 -4.36
C ARG A 107 -15.32 39.82 -5.25
N VAL A 108 -16.24 38.89 -5.04
CA VAL A 108 -17.51 38.80 -5.77
C VAL A 108 -18.38 40.02 -5.45
N GLU A 109 -18.47 40.44 -4.19
CA GLU A 109 -19.16 41.67 -3.80
C GLU A 109 -18.51 42.91 -4.42
N ALA A 110 -17.19 43.01 -4.41
CA ALA A 110 -16.45 44.09 -5.06
C ALA A 110 -16.70 44.13 -6.56
N LEU A 111 -16.76 42.97 -7.24
CA LEU A 111 -17.10 42.89 -8.66
C LEU A 111 -18.57 43.27 -8.94
N LYS A 112 -19.51 42.89 -8.06
CA LYS A 112 -20.91 43.33 -8.15
C LYS A 112 -21.03 44.84 -7.95
N GLN A 113 -20.28 45.42 -7.02
CA GLN A 113 -20.24 46.86 -6.77
C GLN A 113 -19.52 47.63 -7.89
N ALA A 114 -18.49 47.03 -8.50
CA ALA A 114 -17.80 47.58 -9.67
C ALA A 114 -18.53 47.30 -11.01
N GLY A 115 -19.66 46.58 -10.97
CA GLY A 115 -20.31 45.97 -12.14
C GLY A 115 -21.79 46.32 -12.29
N VAL A 116 -22.16 47.59 -12.10
CA VAL A 116 -23.30 48.23 -12.80
C VAL A 116 -22.80 49.56 -13.36
N GLY A 117 -22.10 49.48 -14.50
CA GLY A 117 -21.55 50.64 -15.17
C GLY A 117 -20.93 50.30 -16.53
N SER A 118 -21.72 50.48 -17.58
CA SER A 118 -21.35 50.54 -19.01
C SER A 118 -20.92 49.24 -19.73
N ALA A 119 -21.87 48.71 -20.50
CA ALA A 119 -21.72 48.63 -21.96
C ALA A 119 -23.10 48.36 -22.62
N SER A 120 -23.77 49.44 -23.06
CA SER A 120 -24.87 49.35 -24.02
C SER A 120 -24.68 50.41 -25.11
N GLY A 121 -24.42 49.93 -26.32
CA GLY A 121 -24.95 50.45 -27.59
C GLY A 121 -24.52 51.84 -28.08
N SER A 122 -23.60 51.89 -29.03
CA SER A 122 -23.68 52.81 -30.18
C SER A 122 -22.92 52.26 -31.39
N ALA A 123 -23.56 52.36 -32.55
CA ALA A 123 -23.22 51.74 -33.81
C ALA A 123 -22.28 52.59 -34.69
N SER A 124 -21.51 51.91 -35.55
CA SER A 124 -21.21 52.28 -36.96
C SER A 124 -20.35 51.13 -37.52
N ASP A 125 -20.87 50.31 -38.42
CA ASP A 125 -21.00 50.56 -39.86
C ASP A 125 -19.62 50.72 -40.53
N TYR A 126 -19.08 49.60 -41.05
CA TYR A 126 -18.31 49.53 -42.29
C TYR A 126 -18.38 48.11 -42.85
N SER A 127 -18.72 48.04 -44.12
CA SER A 127 -18.85 46.84 -44.95
C SER A 127 -17.56 46.59 -45.76
N SER A 128 -17.44 45.35 -46.28
CA SER A 128 -16.58 44.84 -47.38
C SER A 128 -15.25 44.11 -47.07
N PRO A 129 -14.82 43.15 -47.95
CA PRO A 129 -14.42 41.79 -47.54
C PRO A 129 -13.01 41.28 -47.98
N ALA A 130 -12.54 40.21 -47.30
CA ALA A 130 -11.61 39.11 -47.71
C ALA A 130 -10.12 39.44 -48.10
N PRO A 131 -9.16 38.47 -48.15
CA PRO A 131 -9.13 37.05 -47.74
C PRO A 131 -7.90 36.60 -46.86
N SER A 132 -8.06 35.43 -46.23
CA SER A 132 -7.12 34.33 -45.92
C SER A 132 -5.59 34.55 -45.74
N GLN A 133 -5.07 34.21 -44.55
CA GLN A 133 -3.89 33.32 -44.42
C GLN A 133 -3.83 32.64 -43.03
N PRO A 134 -3.50 31.34 -42.93
CA PRO A 134 -3.48 30.58 -41.67
C PRO A 134 -2.10 30.64 -41.00
N ALA A 135 -2.07 30.89 -39.69
CA ALA A 135 -0.90 30.72 -38.83
C ALA A 135 -1.24 29.75 -37.68
N PRO A 136 -0.26 29.00 -37.16
CA PRO A 136 -0.46 27.66 -36.64
C PRO A 136 -1.05 27.66 -35.22
N SER A 137 -2.05 26.80 -35.03
CA SER A 137 -2.65 26.47 -33.74
C SER A 137 -1.64 25.74 -32.84
N LYS A 138 -1.12 26.46 -31.84
CA LYS A 138 -0.66 25.86 -30.58
C LYS A 138 -1.87 25.20 -29.89
N PRO A 139 -1.73 24.04 -29.23
CA PRO A 139 -2.88 23.37 -28.61
C PRO A 139 -3.52 24.28 -27.57
N GLN A 140 -4.81 24.56 -27.75
CA GLN A 140 -5.66 25.18 -26.74
C GLN A 140 -5.78 24.22 -25.56
N SER A 141 -5.37 24.70 -24.39
CA SER A 141 -5.78 24.17 -23.09
C SER A 141 -7.31 24.08 -23.03
N PRO A 142 -7.91 22.98 -22.55
CA PRO A 142 -9.35 22.94 -22.29
C PRO A 142 -9.68 23.87 -21.12
N ALA A 143 -10.85 24.48 -21.20
CA ALA A 143 -11.40 25.47 -20.28
C ALA A 143 -11.62 24.94 -18.83
N PRO A 144 -11.70 25.83 -17.82
CA PRO A 144 -11.83 25.49 -16.39
C PRO A 144 -13.10 24.71 -15.97
N ALA A 145 -14.13 24.63 -16.81
CA ALA A 145 -15.40 23.96 -16.44
C ALA A 145 -15.30 22.43 -16.32
N SER A 146 -14.36 21.78 -17.03
CA SER A 146 -14.15 20.33 -16.90
C SER A 146 -13.24 19.98 -15.71
N ALA A 147 -12.34 20.89 -15.33
CA ALA A 147 -11.44 20.72 -14.18
C ALA A 147 -12.20 20.76 -12.85
N GLU A 148 -13.19 21.65 -12.74
CA GLU A 148 -14.10 21.68 -11.58
C GLU A 148 -14.93 20.39 -11.51
N SER A 149 -15.47 19.94 -12.65
CA SER A 149 -16.29 18.73 -12.70
C SER A 149 -15.50 17.42 -12.45
N GLU A 150 -14.22 17.34 -12.83
CA GLU A 150 -13.40 16.16 -12.53
C GLU A 150 -12.95 16.16 -11.07
N SER A 151 -12.56 17.32 -10.51
CA SER A 151 -12.20 17.44 -9.09
C SER A 151 -13.36 17.03 -8.20
N ASP A 152 -14.56 17.54 -8.48
CA ASP A 152 -15.77 17.21 -7.72
C ASP A 152 -16.11 15.70 -7.80
N ALA A 153 -15.96 15.10 -8.98
CA ALA A 153 -16.21 13.67 -9.17
C ALA A 153 -15.19 12.80 -8.42
N TYR A 154 -13.91 13.19 -8.43
CA TYR A 154 -12.86 12.52 -7.68
C TYR A 154 -13.09 12.66 -6.17
N ASP A 155 -13.38 13.87 -5.68
CA ASP A 155 -13.62 14.13 -4.27
C ASP A 155 -14.86 13.39 -3.75
N ALA A 156 -15.92 13.28 -4.56
CA ALA A 156 -17.07 12.46 -4.24
C ALA A 156 -16.69 10.99 -4.03
N ALA A 157 -15.85 10.43 -4.91
CA ALA A 157 -15.36 9.05 -4.79
C ALA A 157 -14.47 8.85 -3.55
N VAL A 158 -13.57 9.80 -3.26
CA VAL A 158 -12.68 9.76 -2.09
C VAL A 158 -13.47 9.89 -0.78
N ASN A 159 -14.49 10.74 -0.74
CA ASN A 159 -15.35 10.91 0.44
C ASN A 159 -16.06 9.61 0.85
N LEU A 160 -16.39 8.74 -0.11
CA LEU A 160 -16.95 7.40 0.19
C LEU A 160 -15.97 6.55 1.00
N ILE A 161 -14.66 6.67 0.77
CA ILE A 161 -13.63 5.96 1.55
C ILE A 161 -13.44 6.62 2.92
N LEU A 162 -13.18 7.93 2.93
CA LEU A 162 -12.68 8.63 4.12
C LEU A 162 -13.76 8.99 5.14
N LYS A 163 -14.93 9.41 4.66
CA LYS A 163 -16.03 9.88 5.53
C LYS A 163 -17.05 8.78 5.78
N SER A 164 -17.55 8.18 4.70
CA SER A 164 -18.65 7.21 4.82
C SER A 164 -18.19 5.78 5.07
N ARG A 165 -16.91 5.47 4.77
CA ARG A 165 -16.35 4.10 4.81
C ARG A 165 -17.14 3.09 3.97
N GLU A 166 -17.80 3.57 2.94
CA GLU A 166 -18.63 2.80 2.02
C GLU A 166 -17.78 2.26 0.86
N TYR A 167 -16.87 1.34 1.17
CA TYR A 167 -15.91 0.78 0.20
C TYR A 167 -16.58 0.12 -1.01
N ASP A 168 -17.76 -0.49 -0.80
CA ASP A 168 -18.53 -1.15 -1.87
C ASP A 168 -19.09 -0.15 -2.89
N LYS A 169 -19.36 1.09 -2.46
CA LYS A 169 -19.77 2.18 -3.36
C LYS A 169 -18.58 2.93 -3.95
N ALA A 170 -17.45 2.94 -3.26
CA ALA A 170 -16.25 3.62 -3.74
C ALA A 170 -15.70 2.98 -5.03
N ILE A 171 -15.71 1.65 -5.14
CA ILE A 171 -15.23 0.93 -6.35
C ILE A 171 -15.94 1.41 -7.63
N PRO A 172 -17.29 1.32 -7.74
CA PRO A 172 -17.98 1.80 -8.94
C PRO A 172 -17.85 3.31 -9.16
N ALA A 173 -17.69 4.11 -8.09
CA ALA A 173 -17.43 5.54 -8.22
C ALA A 173 -16.07 5.83 -8.88
N PHE A 174 -14.99 5.16 -8.45
CA PHE A 174 -13.68 5.29 -9.10
C PHE A 174 -13.68 4.74 -10.53
N GLN A 175 -14.37 3.63 -10.79
CA GLN A 175 -14.51 3.11 -12.16
C GLN A 175 -15.22 4.10 -13.08
N SER A 176 -16.31 4.72 -12.61
CA SER A 176 -17.03 5.77 -13.34
C SER A 176 -16.15 6.99 -13.59
N PHE A 177 -15.41 7.43 -12.56
CA PHE A 177 -14.44 8.52 -12.68
C PHE A 177 -13.40 8.23 -13.76
N LEU A 178 -12.75 7.05 -13.70
CA LEU A 178 -11.72 6.66 -14.66
C LEU A 178 -12.24 6.46 -16.08
N SER A 179 -13.51 6.07 -16.23
CA SER A 179 -14.18 5.96 -17.54
C SER A 179 -14.49 7.33 -18.14
N SER A 180 -14.88 8.29 -17.29
CA SER A 180 -15.25 9.64 -17.71
C SER A 180 -14.04 10.54 -17.91
N TYR A 181 -12.99 10.34 -17.11
CA TYR A 181 -11.79 11.18 -17.06
C TYR A 181 -10.49 10.35 -17.13
N PRO A 182 -10.26 9.56 -18.20
CA PRO A 182 -9.12 8.63 -18.29
C PRO A 182 -7.74 9.29 -18.37
N ASN A 183 -7.68 10.60 -18.60
CA ASN A 183 -6.46 11.41 -18.69
C ASN A 183 -6.42 12.52 -17.62
N SER A 184 -7.25 12.43 -16.59
CA SER A 184 -7.27 13.40 -15.49
C SER A 184 -5.94 13.42 -14.74
N GLU A 185 -5.57 14.56 -14.17
CA GLU A 185 -4.44 14.64 -13.22
C GLU A 185 -4.66 13.76 -11.98
N TYR A 186 -5.93 13.47 -11.64
CA TYR A 186 -6.28 12.55 -10.55
C TYR A 186 -6.30 11.08 -10.96
N ALA A 187 -6.18 10.75 -12.26
CA ALA A 187 -6.23 9.38 -12.75
C ALA A 187 -5.23 8.41 -12.07
N PRO A 188 -3.94 8.75 -11.88
CA PRO A 188 -3.04 7.85 -11.17
C PRO A 188 -3.45 7.61 -9.72
N ASN A 189 -3.98 8.63 -9.02
CA ASN A 189 -4.50 8.46 -7.67
C ASN A 189 -5.77 7.60 -7.66
N ALA A 190 -6.68 7.81 -8.61
CA ALA A 190 -7.91 7.03 -8.74
C ALA A 190 -7.63 5.54 -9.03
N HIS A 191 -6.71 5.24 -9.95
CA HIS A 191 -6.25 3.87 -10.19
C HIS A 191 -5.61 3.27 -8.92
N TYR A 192 -4.78 4.02 -8.21
CA TYR A 192 -4.19 3.55 -6.95
C TYR A 192 -5.25 3.24 -5.88
N TRP A 193 -6.23 4.12 -5.68
CA TRP A 193 -7.33 3.89 -4.73
C TRP A 193 -8.18 2.70 -5.11
N LEU A 194 -8.54 2.58 -6.39
CA LEU A 194 -9.29 1.42 -6.89
C LEU A 194 -8.51 0.12 -6.68
N GLY A 195 -7.22 0.10 -7.01
CA GLY A 195 -6.33 -1.03 -6.73
C GLY A 195 -6.28 -1.39 -5.25
N GLN A 196 -6.23 -0.39 -4.36
CA GLN A 196 -6.21 -0.61 -2.91
C GLN A 196 -7.53 -1.19 -2.38
N LEU A 197 -8.67 -0.73 -2.90
CA LEU A 197 -9.99 -1.29 -2.55
C LEU A 197 -10.11 -2.75 -3.00
N LEU A 198 -9.68 -3.06 -4.23
CA LEU A 198 -9.67 -4.42 -4.76
C LEU A 198 -8.69 -5.33 -4.01
N PHE A 199 -7.53 -4.80 -3.63
CA PHE A 199 -6.55 -5.50 -2.78
C PHE A 199 -7.15 -5.87 -1.43
N ASN A 200 -7.92 -4.97 -0.80
CA ASN A 200 -8.58 -5.25 0.47
C ASN A 200 -9.68 -6.32 0.32
N GLN A 201 -10.32 -6.42 -0.84
CA GLN A 201 -11.24 -7.50 -1.20
C GLN A 201 -10.53 -8.80 -1.63
N GLN A 202 -9.20 -8.87 -1.54
CA GLN A 202 -8.39 -10.01 -1.98
C GLN A 202 -8.51 -10.32 -3.48
N LYS A 203 -8.99 -9.37 -4.28
CA LYS A 203 -9.06 -9.46 -5.74
C LYS A 203 -7.69 -9.10 -6.32
N TRP A 204 -6.73 -10.01 -6.15
CA TRP A 204 -5.32 -9.78 -6.47
C TRP A 204 -5.07 -9.46 -7.95
N SER A 205 -5.79 -10.13 -8.85
CA SER A 205 -5.68 -9.90 -10.30
C SER A 205 -6.11 -8.47 -10.65
N ASP A 206 -7.34 -8.11 -10.30
CA ASP A 206 -7.91 -6.79 -10.58
C ASP A 206 -7.11 -5.68 -9.91
N ALA A 207 -6.66 -5.88 -8.68
CA ALA A 207 -5.80 -4.92 -7.98
C ALA A 207 -4.47 -4.72 -8.72
N SER A 208 -3.84 -5.80 -9.18
CA SER A 208 -2.58 -5.73 -9.93
C SER A 208 -2.76 -4.97 -11.25
N GLU A 209 -3.87 -5.17 -11.95
CA GLU A 209 -4.17 -4.42 -13.17
C GLU A 209 -4.19 -2.90 -12.91
N GLN A 210 -4.88 -2.48 -11.85
CA GLN A 210 -4.96 -1.06 -11.52
C GLN A 210 -3.62 -0.46 -11.09
N PHE A 211 -2.81 -1.20 -10.32
CA PHE A 211 -1.47 -0.75 -9.97
C PHE A 211 -0.52 -0.74 -11.17
N ASN A 212 -0.64 -1.71 -12.09
CA ASN A 212 0.13 -1.74 -13.34
C ASN A 212 -0.16 -0.52 -14.21
N ILE A 213 -1.42 -0.09 -14.29
CA ILE A 213 -1.77 1.15 -15.00
C ILE A 213 -1.03 2.36 -14.42
N VAL A 214 -0.89 2.46 -13.09
CA VAL A 214 -0.13 3.55 -12.46
C VAL A 214 1.34 3.52 -12.89
N ILE A 215 1.99 2.35 -12.87
CA ILE A 215 3.42 2.25 -13.17
C ILE A 215 3.74 2.41 -14.66
N ASP A 216 2.82 2.00 -15.55
CA ASP A 216 3.03 1.94 -16.99
C ASP A 216 2.62 3.25 -17.69
N ARG A 217 1.51 3.86 -17.26
CA ARG A 217 0.96 5.08 -17.90
C ARG A 217 1.39 6.37 -17.21
N PHE A 218 1.77 6.33 -15.93
CA PHE A 218 2.02 7.52 -15.12
C PHE A 218 3.40 7.46 -14.46
N SER A 219 4.46 7.49 -15.27
CA SER A 219 5.87 7.40 -14.83
C SER A 219 6.25 8.42 -13.77
N ASP A 220 5.69 9.63 -13.87
CA ASP A 220 6.05 10.77 -13.03
C ASP A 220 5.13 10.91 -11.81
N SER A 221 4.17 9.98 -11.66
CA SER A 221 3.20 10.04 -10.57
C SER A 221 3.87 9.78 -9.22
N PRO A 222 3.54 10.57 -8.18
CA PRO A 222 4.00 10.31 -6.81
C PRO A 222 3.44 8.99 -6.25
N LYS A 223 2.44 8.36 -6.90
CA LYS A 223 1.89 7.05 -6.51
C LYS A 223 2.58 5.85 -7.14
N ARG A 224 3.47 6.07 -8.12
CA ARG A 224 4.24 4.99 -8.75
C ARG A 224 5.03 4.14 -7.73
N PRO A 225 5.80 4.70 -6.76
CA PRO A 225 6.49 3.88 -5.76
C PRO A 225 5.53 3.05 -4.89
N ASP A 226 4.40 3.63 -4.48
CA ASP A 226 3.39 2.93 -3.70
C ASP A 226 2.74 1.78 -4.50
N ALA A 227 2.44 2.01 -5.78
CA ALA A 227 1.86 1.00 -6.68
C ALA A 227 2.83 -0.18 -6.90
N LEU A 228 4.12 0.11 -7.15
CA LEU A 228 5.17 -0.92 -7.25
C LEU A 228 5.29 -1.74 -5.97
N LEU A 229 5.28 -1.09 -4.80
CA LEU A 229 5.28 -1.78 -3.51
C LEU A 229 4.05 -2.69 -3.38
N LYS A 230 2.86 -2.22 -3.74
CA LYS A 230 1.63 -3.03 -3.66
C LYS A 230 1.68 -4.24 -4.59
N LEU A 231 2.18 -4.08 -5.81
CA LEU A 231 2.40 -5.21 -6.73
C LEU A 231 3.36 -6.25 -6.13
N GLY A 232 4.45 -5.80 -5.49
CA GLY A 232 5.38 -6.70 -4.80
C GLY A 232 4.70 -7.47 -3.66
N VAL A 233 3.84 -6.80 -2.87
CA VAL A 233 3.04 -7.44 -1.82
C VAL A 233 2.03 -8.44 -2.41
N ILE A 234 1.40 -8.13 -3.54
CA ILE A 234 0.51 -9.08 -4.22
C ILE A 234 1.30 -10.32 -4.67
N ALA A 235 2.46 -10.13 -5.29
CA ALA A 235 3.32 -11.22 -5.72
C ALA A 235 3.77 -12.11 -4.54
N GLU A 236 4.12 -11.49 -3.40
CA GLU A 236 4.44 -12.20 -2.15
C GLU A 236 3.25 -13.05 -1.67
N ARG A 237 2.03 -12.50 -1.66
CA ARG A 237 0.80 -13.21 -1.27
C ARG A 237 0.45 -14.36 -2.20
N GLN A 238 0.80 -14.24 -3.48
CA GLN A 238 0.63 -15.30 -4.48
C GLN A 238 1.74 -16.35 -4.42
N GLY A 239 2.72 -16.21 -3.53
CA GLY A 239 3.85 -17.13 -3.40
C GLY A 239 4.96 -16.90 -4.44
N ASN A 240 4.84 -15.89 -5.31
CA ASN A 240 5.85 -15.56 -6.29
C ASN A 240 6.94 -14.66 -5.68
N LYS A 241 7.78 -15.26 -4.83
CA LYS A 241 8.88 -14.57 -4.15
C LYS A 241 9.88 -13.92 -5.10
N GLY A 242 10.12 -14.54 -6.27
CA GLY A 242 11.03 -14.01 -7.27
C GLY A 242 10.55 -12.67 -7.84
N GLN A 243 9.28 -12.61 -8.24
CA GLN A 243 8.67 -11.37 -8.71
C GLN A 243 8.55 -10.33 -7.59
N ALA A 244 8.17 -10.74 -6.37
CA ALA A 244 8.10 -9.85 -5.21
C ALA A 244 9.46 -9.17 -4.94
N ARG A 245 10.55 -9.95 -4.92
CA ARG A 245 11.91 -9.43 -4.73
C ARG A 245 12.29 -8.44 -5.83
N SER A 246 11.99 -8.74 -7.09
CA SER A 246 12.25 -7.85 -8.22
C SER A 246 11.54 -6.50 -8.06
N LEU A 247 10.25 -6.53 -7.71
CA LEU A 247 9.43 -5.33 -7.54
C LEU A 247 9.89 -4.48 -6.35
N PHE A 248 10.19 -5.11 -5.21
CA PHE A 248 10.71 -4.39 -4.05
C PHE A 248 12.09 -3.78 -4.33
N GLN A 249 12.97 -4.50 -5.02
CA GLN A 249 14.28 -3.95 -5.41
C GLN A 249 14.12 -2.76 -6.37
N GLN A 250 13.15 -2.81 -7.27
CA GLN A 250 12.83 -1.71 -8.15
C GLN A 250 12.41 -0.46 -7.37
N VAL A 251 11.55 -0.59 -6.34
CA VAL A 251 11.18 0.53 -5.46
C VAL A 251 12.43 1.14 -4.81
N VAL A 252 13.31 0.32 -4.23
CA VAL A 252 14.52 0.78 -3.54
C VAL A 252 15.48 1.49 -4.49
N ASN A 253 15.61 1.00 -5.73
CA ASN A 253 16.55 1.54 -6.71
C ASN A 253 16.03 2.82 -7.39
N GLU A 254 14.75 2.85 -7.77
CA GLU A 254 14.16 3.98 -8.50
C GLU A 254 13.66 5.09 -7.58
N TYR A 255 13.31 4.77 -6.33
CA TYR A 255 12.66 5.70 -5.39
C TYR A 255 13.30 5.73 -4.00
N PRO A 256 14.63 5.94 -3.87
CA PRO A 256 15.36 5.80 -2.61
C PRO A 256 14.79 6.65 -1.46
N ASP A 257 14.24 7.84 -1.76
CA ASP A 257 13.74 8.79 -0.76
C ASP A 257 12.24 8.61 -0.42
N SER A 258 11.56 7.65 -1.05
CA SER A 258 10.13 7.41 -0.81
C SER A 258 9.86 6.65 0.49
N SER A 259 8.69 6.87 1.09
CA SER A 259 8.21 6.05 2.21
C SER A 259 8.11 4.56 1.84
N ALA A 260 7.74 4.27 0.59
CA ALA A 260 7.64 2.93 0.04
C ALA A 260 8.98 2.16 0.07
N THR A 261 10.13 2.86 -0.02
CA THR A 261 11.46 2.24 0.04
C THR A 261 11.76 1.60 1.38
N LYS A 262 11.44 2.25 2.49
CA LYS A 262 11.63 1.67 3.83
C LYS A 262 10.81 0.39 4.00
N LEU A 263 9.56 0.41 3.51
CA LEU A 263 8.66 -0.75 3.51
C LEU A 263 9.19 -1.87 2.60
N ALA A 264 9.69 -1.54 1.41
CA ALA A 264 10.27 -2.51 0.48
C ALA A 264 11.52 -3.18 1.04
N GLN A 265 12.43 -2.43 1.68
CA GLN A 265 13.63 -2.97 2.34
C GLN A 265 13.28 -3.94 3.48
N SER A 266 12.29 -3.58 4.29
CA SER A 266 11.78 -4.45 5.36
C SER A 266 11.27 -5.78 4.80
N ARG A 267 10.49 -5.74 3.71
CA ARG A 267 9.98 -6.95 3.06
C ARG A 267 11.07 -7.78 2.37
N LEU A 268 12.03 -7.14 1.72
CA LEU A 268 13.19 -7.83 1.12
C LEU A 268 13.97 -8.66 2.14
N SER A 269 14.10 -8.15 3.37
CA SER A 269 14.79 -8.84 4.45
C SER A 269 14.03 -10.09 4.96
N GLY A 270 12.71 -10.15 4.74
CA GLY A 270 11.86 -11.28 5.15
C GLY A 270 11.58 -12.32 4.07
N LEU A 271 11.97 -12.07 2.80
CA LEU A 271 11.69 -12.92 1.64
C LEU A 271 12.67 -14.07 1.45
#